data_AF-A0A9P6U5T4-F1
#
_entry.id   AF-A0A9P6U5T4-F1
#
_cell.length_a   1.000
_cell.length_b   1.000
_cell.length_c   1.000
_cell.angle_alpha   90.00
_cell.angle_beta   90.00
_cell.angle_gamma   90.00
#
_symmetry.space_group_name_H-M   'P 1'
#
loop_
_entity.id
_entity.type
_entity.pdbx_description
1 polymer ?
#
loop_
_entity_poly.entity_id
_entity_poly.type
_entity_poly.pdbx_seq_one_letter_code
_entity_poly.pdbx_strand_id
1 'polypeptide(L)'
;MNRANSSSSLPFHSSGSRKTSVQSLAITVKRMGLVRLCALVGICIASLLVISRAFRHETVLNNNDRVEHSLQEHEREETVRHILNTRRSQYLFEDFSDEAFGNEHLIATTAILLSWKRVEGLKTIVRYLARYPYIKEIIIWNNNKENHLTKADFAMTDDDMAAFNGGNGAALPEIKVVNAQENLHDLAKYMSCSLASYSYCYFQDDDWLNTHMDALYTNFLTSPNLIHTNTLPLIHMEHRRWTFTNEAVKMHAGFSWMGTGSFLPRAKARQLLQQGGNSNLAKDRLRVIDMYFSIWTNQYPYQLVNYLTPLDQANSWSEDGVDDHWKIVFGNMLDAANRLYDALFANPEVSEKDYFAREEELPPMKDRHDRAPCHNDKCLFMTSLDPFPLPSEVKFERDLTEITQQDTRFQALQYPTNKFWEEKAYIHAVDNDPRTCWNSFKTPQIGDSIGLRFVVPTAVKQLKVASSRSIAGMGNQISVYVSDRVGYEWVKCQHTTRYPFAHSMLLDLNCPTSPLLSKGLVNIVKIQFEAAQEKSLDVCGFEVAGMTL
;
A
#
# COMPACT_ATOMS: atom_id res chain seq x y z
N MET A 1 -9.88 -41.20 19.72
CA MET A 1 -9.08 -42.02 18.77
C MET A 1 -8.25 -41.10 17.89
N ASN A 2 -7.09 -41.56 17.42
CA ASN A 2 -6.00 -40.71 16.93
C ASN A 2 -6.26 -40.06 15.55
N ARG A 3 -5.91 -38.77 15.38
CA ARG A 3 -4.74 -38.33 14.60
C ARG A 3 -4.52 -36.81 14.60
N ALA A 4 -3.28 -36.41 14.84
CA ALA A 4 -2.64 -35.18 14.34
C ALA A 4 -1.66 -35.61 13.21
N ASN A 5 -0.87 -34.76 12.53
CA ASN A 5 -0.56 -33.32 12.59
C ASN A 5 -0.12 -32.89 11.16
N SER A 6 0.30 -31.68 10.76
CA SER A 6 0.59 -30.36 11.38
C SER A 6 0.76 -29.32 10.26
N SER A 7 0.60 -28.03 10.53
CA SER A 7 1.18 -26.93 9.73
C SER A 7 1.97 -25.96 10.62
N SER A 8 3.07 -25.42 10.10
CA SER A 8 4.12 -24.75 10.89
C SER A 8 4.00 -23.22 10.90
N SER A 9 3.87 -22.63 12.09
CA SER A 9 4.18 -21.23 12.37
C SER A 9 5.63 -21.09 12.89
N LEU A 10 6.32 -20.03 12.49
CA LEU A 10 7.67 -19.67 12.99
C LEU A 10 7.57 -18.76 14.24
N PRO A 11 8.61 -18.69 15.11
CA PRO A 11 8.44 -19.35 16.41
C PRO A 11 8.64 -18.45 17.64
N PHE A 12 8.03 -18.87 18.76
CA PHE A 12 8.42 -18.50 20.12
C PHE A 12 8.92 -19.73 20.88
N HIS A 13 9.99 -19.60 21.66
CA HIS A 13 10.25 -20.50 22.79
C HIS A 13 11.04 -19.82 23.91
N SER A 14 10.39 -19.66 25.07
CA SER A 14 11.07 -19.37 26.33
C SER A 14 11.76 -20.63 26.88
N SER A 15 12.94 -20.46 27.47
CA SER A 15 13.78 -21.57 27.94
C SER A 15 13.43 -22.03 29.36
N GLY A 16 12.54 -23.02 29.47
CA GLY A 16 12.32 -23.79 30.69
C GLY A 16 13.23 -25.02 30.76
N SER A 17 14.15 -25.06 31.72
CA SER A 17 15.10 -26.17 31.89
C SER A 17 14.45 -27.48 32.37
N ARG A 18 14.65 -28.60 31.64
CA ARG A 18 14.89 -29.94 32.22
C ARG A 18 15.48 -30.95 31.23
N LYS A 19 16.05 -32.02 31.78
CA LYS A 19 17.06 -32.89 31.14
C LYS A 19 16.46 -34.10 30.39
N THR A 20 17.00 -34.33 29.18
CA THR A 20 17.34 -35.62 28.54
C THR A 20 16.64 -36.93 28.94
N SER A 21 16.09 -37.64 27.94
CA SER A 21 16.51 -39.03 27.67
C SER A 21 16.34 -39.39 26.19
N VAL A 22 17.34 -40.04 25.61
CA VAL A 22 17.38 -40.49 24.20
C VAL A 22 16.63 -41.81 24.04
N GLN A 23 15.88 -41.98 22.95
CA GLN A 23 15.72 -43.29 22.32
C GLN A 23 15.50 -43.15 20.80
N SER A 24 16.06 -44.11 20.06
CA SER A 24 16.22 -44.10 18.61
C SER A 24 15.06 -44.78 17.88
N LEU A 25 14.77 -44.33 16.66
CA LEU A 25 14.19 -45.21 15.64
C LEU A 25 14.71 -44.82 14.25
N ALA A 26 15.24 -45.80 13.52
CA ALA A 26 15.73 -45.63 12.15
C ALA A 26 14.66 -46.07 11.14
N ILE A 27 14.48 -45.32 10.05
CA ILE A 27 13.66 -45.75 8.90
C ILE A 27 14.43 -45.52 7.59
N THR A 28 14.36 -46.53 6.73
CA THR A 28 15.14 -46.68 5.49
C THR A 28 14.62 -45.80 4.35
N VAL A 29 15.51 -45.04 3.71
CA VAL A 29 15.19 -44.24 2.51
C VAL A 29 15.57 -45.00 1.22
N LYS A 30 14.63 -45.12 0.27
CA LYS A 30 14.91 -45.66 -1.08
C LYS A 30 15.62 -44.62 -1.95
N ARG A 31 16.53 -45.10 -2.82
CA ARG A 31 17.38 -44.29 -3.70
C ARG A 31 16.59 -43.28 -4.56
N MET A 32 16.79 -41.98 -4.30
CA MET A 32 16.69 -40.92 -5.31
C MET A 32 18.08 -40.62 -5.88
N GLY A 33 18.17 -40.33 -7.18
CA GLY A 33 19.45 -40.10 -7.86
C GLY A 33 20.17 -38.83 -7.39
N LEU A 34 21.48 -38.94 -7.15
CA LEU A 34 22.34 -37.93 -6.54
C LEU A 34 22.20 -36.53 -7.17
N VAL A 35 22.06 -36.46 -8.49
CA VAL A 35 21.93 -35.20 -9.26
C VAL A 35 20.64 -34.43 -8.92
N ARG A 36 19.51 -35.11 -8.67
CA ARG A 36 18.26 -34.44 -8.25
C ARG A 36 18.28 -34.06 -6.78
N LEU A 37 19.01 -34.79 -5.94
CA LEU A 37 19.19 -34.45 -4.53
C LEU A 37 20.02 -33.17 -4.37
N CYS A 38 21.11 -33.02 -5.12
CA CYS A 38 21.92 -31.79 -5.09
C CYS A 38 21.15 -30.56 -5.60
N ALA A 39 20.32 -30.70 -6.62
CA ALA A 39 19.49 -29.59 -7.12
C ALA A 39 18.40 -29.16 -6.10
N LEU A 40 17.73 -30.11 -5.44
CA LEU A 40 16.74 -29.81 -4.40
C LEU A 40 17.39 -29.22 -3.13
N VAL A 41 18.56 -29.73 -2.72
CA VAL A 41 19.31 -29.18 -1.58
C VAL A 41 19.83 -27.77 -1.91
N GLY A 42 20.31 -27.52 -3.13
CA GLY A 42 20.75 -26.17 -3.55
C GLY A 42 19.62 -25.13 -3.51
N ILE A 43 18.43 -25.49 -3.99
CA ILE A 43 17.26 -24.58 -3.97
C ILE A 43 16.75 -24.38 -2.52
N CYS A 44 16.70 -25.42 -1.69
CA CYS A 44 16.30 -25.27 -0.28
C CYS A 44 17.30 -24.43 0.53
N ILE A 45 18.60 -24.47 0.23
CA ILE A 45 19.61 -23.62 0.89
C ILE A 45 19.42 -22.15 0.49
N ALA A 46 19.15 -21.86 -0.79
CA ALA A 46 18.87 -20.50 -1.25
C ALA A 46 17.61 -19.90 -0.57
N SER A 47 16.52 -20.67 -0.48
CA SER A 47 15.29 -20.21 0.18
C SER A 47 15.43 -20.05 1.71
N LEU A 48 16.26 -20.86 2.37
CA LEU A 48 16.53 -20.72 3.81
C LEU A 48 17.44 -19.52 4.11
N LEU A 49 18.35 -19.15 3.21
CA LEU A 49 19.25 -17.99 3.41
C LEU A 49 18.48 -16.67 3.42
N VAL A 50 17.45 -16.51 2.57
CA VAL A 50 16.58 -15.32 2.55
C VAL A 50 15.78 -15.17 3.86
N ILE A 51 15.35 -16.29 4.46
CA ILE A 51 14.56 -16.27 5.70
C ILE A 51 15.46 -16.17 6.95
N SER A 52 16.69 -16.70 6.91
CA SER A 52 17.62 -16.67 8.05
C SER A 52 18.32 -15.32 8.28
N ARG A 53 18.36 -14.43 7.28
CA ARG A 53 19.03 -13.11 7.41
C ARG A 53 18.32 -12.12 8.34
N ALA A 54 17.07 -12.37 8.73
CA ALA A 54 16.39 -11.61 9.77
C ALA A 54 16.86 -11.95 11.21
N PHE A 55 17.71 -12.97 11.40
CA PHE A 55 18.18 -13.41 12.72
C PHE A 55 19.67 -13.75 12.74
N ARG A 56 20.52 -12.77 13.08
CA ARG A 56 21.78 -12.99 13.83
C ARG A 56 22.35 -11.69 14.37
N HIS A 57 22.43 -11.58 15.69
CA HIS A 57 23.31 -10.64 16.35
C HIS A 57 24.77 -11.14 16.28
N GLU A 58 25.69 -10.22 16.02
CA GLU A 58 27.16 -10.35 16.09
C GLU A 58 27.82 -11.71 15.77
N THR A 59 28.43 -11.80 14.58
CA THR A 59 29.71 -12.51 14.44
C THR A 59 30.53 -11.90 13.31
N VAL A 60 31.86 -12.03 13.39
CA VAL A 60 32.84 -11.43 12.46
C VAL A 60 32.42 -11.59 11.00
N LEU A 61 32.16 -10.46 10.32
CA LEU A 61 31.83 -10.42 8.90
C LEU A 61 32.91 -11.13 8.08
N ASN A 62 32.54 -12.24 7.44
CA ASN A 62 33.40 -12.94 6.51
C ASN A 62 33.51 -12.10 5.21
N ASN A 63 34.61 -12.22 4.48
CA ASN A 63 34.82 -11.40 3.27
C ASN A 63 33.73 -11.61 2.21
N ASN A 64 33.12 -12.80 2.15
CA ASN A 64 32.02 -13.09 1.23
C ASN A 64 30.75 -12.29 1.56
N ASP A 65 30.39 -12.18 2.85
CA ASP A 65 29.18 -11.43 3.27
C ASP A 65 29.31 -9.93 2.95
N ARG A 66 30.53 -9.38 3.06
CA ARG A 66 30.83 -7.99 2.65
C ARG A 66 30.68 -7.76 1.15
N VAL A 67 31.09 -8.73 0.33
CA VAL A 67 30.96 -8.64 -1.14
C VAL A 67 29.48 -8.76 -1.55
N GLU A 68 28.71 -9.68 -0.96
CA GLU A 68 27.28 -9.79 -1.24
C GLU A 68 26.50 -8.52 -0.84
N HIS A 69 26.78 -7.95 0.35
CA HIS A 69 26.16 -6.70 0.78
C HIS A 69 26.47 -5.54 -0.18
N SER A 70 27.75 -5.41 -0.58
CA SER A 70 28.19 -4.39 -1.54
C SER A 70 27.50 -4.52 -2.90
N LEU A 71 27.22 -5.74 -3.38
CA LEU A 71 26.53 -5.97 -4.65
C LEU A 71 25.04 -5.60 -4.55
N GLN A 72 24.37 -6.00 -3.47
CA GLN A 72 22.96 -5.65 -3.23
C GLN A 72 22.74 -4.15 -3.08
N GLU A 73 23.67 -3.46 -2.41
CA GLU A 73 23.66 -2.00 -2.28
C GLU A 73 23.84 -1.30 -3.64
N HIS A 74 24.76 -1.79 -4.46
CA HIS A 74 24.95 -1.25 -5.81
C HIS A 74 23.72 -1.45 -6.70
N GLU A 75 23.13 -2.65 -6.72
CA GLU A 75 21.92 -2.97 -7.50
C GLU A 75 20.71 -2.12 -7.06
N ARG A 76 20.59 -1.83 -5.76
CA ARG A 76 19.62 -0.89 -5.17
C ARG A 76 19.86 0.54 -5.68
N GLU A 77 21.09 1.03 -5.65
CA GLU A 77 21.44 2.36 -6.17
C GLU A 77 21.17 2.51 -7.67
N GLU A 78 21.51 1.50 -8.48
CA GLU A 78 21.23 1.50 -9.92
C GLU A 78 19.73 1.52 -10.19
N THR A 79 18.94 0.74 -9.44
CA THR A 79 17.47 0.73 -9.52
C THR A 79 16.89 2.10 -9.20
N VAL A 80 17.31 2.72 -8.09
CA VAL A 80 16.89 4.07 -7.68
C VAL A 80 17.30 5.12 -8.72
N ARG A 81 18.51 5.03 -9.28
CA ARG A 81 18.99 5.92 -10.35
C ARG A 81 18.18 5.76 -11.64
N HIS A 82 17.81 4.53 -12.00
CA HIS A 82 16.95 4.26 -13.15
C HIS A 82 15.55 4.85 -12.96
N ILE A 83 14.96 4.70 -11.78
CA ILE A 83 13.69 5.33 -11.38
C ILE A 83 13.80 6.86 -11.51
N LEU A 84 14.86 7.46 -10.96
CA LEU A 84 15.18 8.89 -11.07
C LEU A 84 15.50 9.37 -12.50
N ASN A 85 15.68 8.48 -13.48
CA ASN A 85 15.87 8.90 -14.87
C ASN A 85 14.60 8.70 -15.73
N THR A 86 13.75 7.75 -15.35
CA THR A 86 12.59 7.32 -16.17
C THR A 86 11.23 7.76 -15.64
N ARG A 87 11.07 7.91 -14.31
CA ARG A 87 9.78 8.27 -13.70
C ARG A 87 9.58 9.78 -13.60
N ARG A 88 8.40 10.20 -14.06
CA ARG A 88 7.90 11.57 -14.10
C ARG A 88 6.37 11.54 -14.00
N SER A 89 5.80 12.61 -13.44
CA SER A 89 4.37 12.84 -13.42
C SER A 89 3.74 12.76 -14.83
N GLN A 90 2.53 12.18 -14.91
CA GLN A 90 1.62 12.28 -16.06
C GLN A 90 0.71 13.52 -15.95
N TYR A 91 0.54 14.08 -14.75
CA TYR A 91 -0.04 15.41 -14.54
C TYR A 91 0.94 16.49 -14.98
N LEU A 92 0.44 17.58 -15.58
CA LEU A 92 1.26 18.70 -16.03
C LEU A 92 1.48 19.69 -14.88
N PHE A 93 2.54 20.51 -14.96
CA PHE A 93 2.81 21.52 -13.93
C PHE A 93 1.90 22.74 -14.06
N GLU A 94 1.48 23.00 -15.30
CA GLU A 94 0.55 24.03 -15.73
C GLU A 94 -0.84 23.82 -15.12
N ASP A 95 -1.29 22.56 -14.93
CA ASP A 95 -2.56 22.20 -14.28
C ASP A 95 -2.61 22.62 -12.78
N PHE A 96 -1.46 22.98 -12.21
CA PHE A 96 -1.29 23.39 -10.81
C PHE A 96 -0.71 24.81 -10.69
N SER A 97 -0.96 25.69 -11.66
CA SER A 97 -0.70 27.13 -11.51
C SER A 97 -1.80 27.81 -10.68
N ASP A 98 -1.51 29.00 -10.15
CA ASP A 98 -2.51 29.77 -9.37
C ASP A 98 -3.74 30.15 -10.22
N GLU A 99 -3.59 30.27 -11.54
CA GLU A 99 -4.69 30.47 -12.49
C GLU A 99 -5.53 29.20 -12.76
N ALA A 100 -4.94 28.01 -12.59
CA ALA A 100 -5.60 26.73 -12.85
C ALA A 100 -6.53 26.26 -11.70
N PHE A 101 -6.23 26.65 -10.46
CA PHE A 101 -6.94 26.23 -9.23
C PHE A 101 -8.42 26.68 -9.10
N GLY A 102 -9.02 27.23 -10.16
CA GLY A 102 -10.46 27.53 -10.23
C GLY A 102 -11.31 26.55 -11.05
N ASN A 103 -10.71 25.69 -11.89
CA ASN A 103 -11.44 24.96 -12.94
C ASN A 103 -11.33 23.43 -12.88
N GLU A 104 -10.38 22.85 -12.15
CA GLU A 104 -10.18 21.39 -12.12
C GLU A 104 -10.20 20.81 -10.69
N HIS A 105 -10.62 19.55 -10.57
CA HIS A 105 -10.64 18.78 -9.31
C HIS A 105 -9.23 18.33 -8.88
N LEU A 106 -8.23 19.21 -8.97
CA LEU A 106 -6.84 18.94 -8.59
C LEU A 106 -6.53 19.61 -7.25
N ILE A 107 -5.68 18.97 -6.46
CA ILE A 107 -5.42 19.32 -5.07
C ILE A 107 -3.92 19.45 -4.87
N ALA A 108 -3.47 20.67 -4.54
CA ALA A 108 -2.12 20.89 -4.05
C ALA A 108 -1.94 20.32 -2.63
N THR A 109 -0.75 19.77 -2.37
CA THR A 109 -0.42 19.03 -1.16
C THR A 109 0.97 19.39 -0.63
N THR A 110 1.15 19.17 0.67
CA THR A 110 2.44 19.29 1.35
C THR A 110 3.03 17.91 1.60
N ALA A 111 4.22 17.61 1.09
CA ALA A 111 4.96 16.44 1.53
C ALA A 111 5.56 16.66 2.93
N ILE A 112 5.40 15.68 3.80
CA ILE A 112 6.00 15.64 5.14
C ILE A 112 6.98 14.47 5.17
N LEU A 113 8.25 14.77 5.41
CA LEU A 113 9.32 13.79 5.46
C LEU A 113 10.01 13.87 6.82
N LEU A 114 10.21 12.72 7.46
CA LEU A 114 11.06 12.64 8.64
C LEU A 114 12.52 12.42 8.23
N SER A 115 13.43 13.02 9.00
CA SER A 115 14.88 12.75 8.90
C SER A 115 15.40 12.30 10.26
N TRP A 116 16.26 11.28 10.27
CA TRP A 116 17.07 10.99 11.45
C TRP A 116 18.52 10.64 11.08
N LYS A 117 18.77 9.43 10.59
CA LYS A 117 20.12 8.95 10.25
C LYS A 117 20.37 8.81 8.74
N ARG A 118 19.32 8.76 7.90
CA ARG A 118 19.41 8.38 6.47
C ARG A 118 19.28 9.58 5.51
N VAL A 119 20.12 10.60 5.70
CA VAL A 119 20.01 11.88 4.97
C VAL A 119 20.11 11.73 3.44
N GLU A 120 20.88 10.77 2.92
CA GLU A 120 20.97 10.53 1.46
C GLU A 120 19.71 9.87 0.87
N GLY A 121 19.05 8.99 1.63
CA GLY A 121 17.73 8.45 1.26
C GLY A 121 16.69 9.57 1.18
N LEU A 122 16.69 10.46 2.18
CA LEU A 122 15.84 11.64 2.19
C LEU A 122 16.09 12.62 1.02
N LYS A 123 17.35 12.90 0.68
CA LYS A 123 17.69 13.72 -0.51
C LYS A 123 17.16 13.11 -1.81
N THR A 124 17.25 11.78 -1.94
CA THR A 124 16.67 11.01 -3.04
C THR A 124 15.15 11.19 -3.11
N ILE A 125 14.46 11.10 -1.97
CA ILE A 125 13.00 11.30 -1.89
C ILE A 125 12.63 12.74 -2.30
N VAL A 126 13.35 13.76 -1.82
CA VAL A 126 13.08 15.17 -2.19
C VAL A 126 13.24 15.41 -3.70
N ARG A 127 14.31 14.89 -4.33
CA ARG A 127 14.50 14.93 -5.79
C ARG A 127 13.42 14.20 -6.57
N TYR A 128 12.84 13.15 -5.99
CA TYR A 128 11.77 12.38 -6.62
C TYR A 128 10.42 13.12 -6.52
N LEU A 129 10.05 13.59 -5.32
CA LEU A 129 8.76 14.24 -5.07
C LEU A 129 8.61 15.58 -5.79
N ALA A 130 9.69 16.34 -6.00
CA ALA A 130 9.66 17.60 -6.76
C ALA A 130 9.28 17.44 -8.25
N ARG A 131 9.13 16.21 -8.75
CA ARG A 131 8.70 15.88 -10.13
C ARG A 131 7.18 15.81 -10.29
N TYR A 132 6.47 15.95 -9.18
CA TYR A 132 5.03 15.75 -9.09
C TYR A 132 4.36 17.08 -8.76
N PRO A 133 3.56 17.64 -9.68
CA PRO A 133 3.15 19.05 -9.64
C PRO A 133 2.15 19.39 -8.52
N TYR A 134 1.51 18.36 -7.96
CA TYR A 134 0.68 18.45 -6.75
C TYR A 134 1.50 18.54 -5.45
N ILE A 135 2.79 18.24 -5.46
CA ILE A 135 3.69 18.51 -4.32
C ILE A 135 4.16 19.96 -4.46
N LYS A 136 3.60 20.87 -3.64
CA LYS A 136 3.93 22.31 -3.69
C LYS A 136 4.80 22.78 -2.52
N GLU A 137 4.82 22.01 -1.44
CA GLU A 137 5.62 22.27 -0.24
C GLU A 137 6.22 20.94 0.23
N ILE A 138 7.45 20.97 0.73
CA ILE A 138 8.08 19.82 1.39
C ILE A 138 8.56 20.28 2.78
N ILE A 139 7.93 19.79 3.84
CA ILE A 139 8.38 20.00 5.22
C ILE A 139 9.23 18.80 5.63
N ILE A 140 10.50 19.07 5.90
CA ILE A 140 11.49 18.11 6.38
C ILE A 140 11.66 18.32 7.88
N TRP A 141 11.17 17.37 8.68
CA TRP A 141 11.35 17.39 10.11
C TRP A 141 12.55 16.54 10.52
N ASN A 142 13.61 17.21 10.96
CA ASN A 142 14.82 16.56 11.41
C ASN A 142 14.76 16.25 12.91
N ASN A 143 14.61 14.96 13.22
CA ASN A 143 14.65 14.39 14.56
C ASN A 143 16.08 14.16 15.10
N ASN A 144 17.12 14.44 14.30
CA ASN A 144 18.52 14.31 14.71
C ASN A 144 19.08 15.64 15.25
N LYS A 145 19.15 15.77 16.58
CA LYS A 145 19.76 16.92 17.26
C LYS A 145 21.27 17.09 17.01
N GLU A 146 21.96 16.05 16.55
CA GLU A 146 23.42 16.01 16.40
C GLU A 146 23.87 16.46 15.00
N ASN A 147 22.97 16.39 14.01
CA ASN A 147 23.20 16.83 12.64
C ASN A 147 22.16 17.91 12.27
N HIS A 148 22.60 19.15 12.05
CA HIS A 148 21.69 20.26 11.74
C HIS A 148 21.52 20.45 10.23
N LEU A 149 20.32 20.21 9.71
CA LEU A 149 20.01 20.31 8.29
C LEU A 149 19.53 21.72 7.88
N THR A 150 19.71 22.07 6.61
CA THR A 150 19.34 23.35 6.01
C THR A 150 18.63 23.15 4.67
N LYS A 151 18.03 24.21 4.11
CA LYS A 151 17.46 24.14 2.75
C LYS A 151 18.52 23.81 1.68
N ALA A 152 19.80 24.16 1.91
CA ALA A 152 20.88 23.94 0.96
C ALA A 152 21.29 22.47 0.82
N ASP A 153 21.08 21.66 1.86
CA ASP A 153 21.33 20.21 1.82
C ASP A 153 20.41 19.47 0.83
N PHE A 154 19.31 20.11 0.44
CA PHE A 154 18.31 19.61 -0.51
C PHE A 154 18.29 20.43 -1.81
N ALA A 155 19.37 21.12 -2.13
CA ALA A 155 19.51 21.82 -3.41
C ALA A 155 19.47 20.83 -4.58
N MET A 156 18.66 21.15 -5.58
CA MET A 156 18.58 20.42 -6.84
C MET A 156 19.80 20.75 -7.71
N THR A 157 20.37 19.74 -8.39
CA THR A 157 21.45 19.96 -9.35
C THR A 157 20.92 20.50 -10.68
N ASP A 158 21.80 20.99 -11.56
CA ASP A 158 21.41 21.39 -12.92
C ASP A 158 20.80 20.20 -13.71
N ASP A 159 21.28 18.99 -13.48
CA ASP A 159 20.72 17.75 -14.06
C ASP A 159 19.32 17.45 -13.50
N ASP A 160 19.11 17.62 -12.19
CA ASP A 160 17.77 17.53 -11.58
C ASP A 160 16.85 18.60 -12.22
N MET A 161 17.31 19.85 -12.37
CA MET A 161 16.56 20.96 -12.98
C MET A 161 16.20 20.73 -14.46
N ALA A 162 17.10 20.16 -15.24
CA ALA A 162 16.85 19.72 -16.61
C ALA A 162 15.84 18.56 -16.65
N ALA A 163 15.91 17.63 -15.69
CA ALA A 163 14.96 16.54 -15.56
C ALA A 163 13.55 17.01 -15.13
N PHE A 164 13.44 18.02 -14.26
CA PHE A 164 12.13 18.57 -13.86
C PHE A 164 11.42 19.28 -15.01
N ASN A 165 12.09 20.19 -15.70
CA ASN A 165 11.39 21.26 -16.44
C ASN A 165 10.99 20.93 -17.88
N GLY A 166 11.74 20.11 -18.61
CA GLY A 166 11.56 19.96 -20.06
C GLY A 166 11.69 21.26 -20.88
N GLY A 167 12.06 22.38 -20.26
CA GLY A 167 12.08 23.74 -20.82
C GLY A 167 11.03 24.72 -20.29
N ASN A 168 9.98 24.27 -19.57
CA ASN A 168 8.79 25.10 -19.31
C ASN A 168 8.88 26.05 -18.10
N GLY A 169 9.91 25.96 -17.24
CA GLY A 169 10.13 26.92 -16.14
C GLY A 169 9.17 26.78 -14.96
N ALA A 170 8.69 25.56 -14.67
CA ALA A 170 7.86 25.26 -13.53
C ALA A 170 8.58 25.54 -12.20
N ALA A 171 7.85 26.08 -11.23
CA ALA A 171 8.39 26.36 -9.90
C ALA A 171 8.59 25.05 -9.11
N LEU A 172 9.78 24.90 -8.51
CA LEU A 172 10.06 23.85 -7.52
C LEU A 172 9.17 24.01 -6.27
N PRO A 173 8.87 22.92 -5.54
CA PRO A 173 8.17 23.01 -4.27
C PRO A 173 8.96 23.81 -3.22
N GLU A 174 8.27 24.50 -2.32
CA GLU A 174 8.91 25.21 -1.22
C GLU A 174 9.43 24.20 -0.17
N ILE A 175 10.76 24.08 -0.05
CA ILE A 175 11.39 23.24 0.99
C ILE A 175 11.43 24.02 2.30
N LYS A 176 10.93 23.44 3.39
CA LYS A 176 11.05 23.93 4.78
C LYS A 176 11.75 22.87 5.61
N VAL A 177 12.74 23.27 6.41
CA VAL A 177 13.49 22.36 7.29
C VAL A 177 13.27 22.79 8.74
N VAL A 178 12.87 21.84 9.59
CA VAL A 178 12.65 22.05 11.02
C VAL A 178 13.61 21.14 11.79
N ASN A 179 14.59 21.71 12.50
CA ASN A 179 15.53 20.96 13.32
C ASN A 179 15.01 20.87 14.76
N ALA A 180 14.68 19.65 15.22
CA ALA A 180 14.16 19.41 16.55
C ALA A 180 15.28 19.30 17.60
N GLN A 181 14.98 19.72 18.83
CA GLN A 181 15.90 19.63 19.97
C GLN A 181 15.93 18.22 20.60
N GLU A 182 14.90 17.40 20.34
CA GLU A 182 14.83 15.98 20.69
C GLU A 182 14.16 15.18 19.57
N ASN A 183 14.37 13.86 19.53
CA ASN A 183 13.66 12.98 18.60
C ASN A 183 12.19 12.85 19.03
N LEU A 184 11.27 13.36 18.21
CA LEU A 184 9.82 13.25 18.41
C LEU A 184 9.21 12.01 17.75
N HIS A 185 10.01 11.22 17.03
CA HIS A 185 9.58 10.04 16.27
C HIS A 185 8.39 10.38 15.37
N ASP A 186 7.32 9.57 15.37
CA ASP A 186 6.17 9.73 14.48
C ASP A 186 5.33 10.99 14.75
N LEU A 187 5.36 11.54 15.98
CA LEU A 187 4.59 12.76 16.32
C LEU A 187 4.95 13.94 15.39
N ALA A 188 6.20 13.98 14.93
CA ALA A 188 6.70 14.95 13.98
C ALA A 188 5.91 14.97 12.66
N LYS A 189 5.41 13.83 12.17
CA LYS A 189 4.59 13.74 10.93
C LYS A 189 3.33 14.61 11.09
N TYR A 190 2.62 14.40 12.19
CA TYR A 190 1.34 15.05 12.47
C TYR A 190 1.48 16.51 12.88
N MET A 191 2.52 16.84 13.66
CA MET A 191 2.87 18.24 13.96
C MET A 191 3.19 19.01 12.68
N SER A 192 4.06 18.48 11.82
CA SER A 192 4.41 19.12 10.54
C SER A 192 3.20 19.28 9.63
N CYS A 193 2.39 18.24 9.48
CA CYS A 193 1.16 18.30 8.71
C CYS A 193 0.17 19.33 9.26
N SER A 194 0.02 19.42 10.59
CA SER A 194 -0.88 20.41 11.21
C SER A 194 -0.49 21.87 10.92
N LEU A 195 0.80 22.11 10.65
CA LEU A 195 1.41 23.40 10.31
C LEU A 195 1.61 23.60 8.79
N ALA A 196 1.32 22.59 7.97
CA ALA A 196 1.46 22.63 6.52
C ALA A 196 0.65 23.77 5.89
N SER A 197 1.14 24.35 4.80
CA SER A 197 0.45 25.43 4.09
C SER A 197 -0.83 24.94 3.42
N TYR A 198 -0.79 23.73 2.83
CA TYR A 198 -1.90 23.15 2.08
C TYR A 198 -2.87 22.34 2.97
N SER A 199 -4.09 22.11 2.46
CA SER A 199 -5.14 21.41 3.22
C SER A 199 -4.97 19.89 3.31
N TYR A 200 -4.02 19.32 2.56
CA TYR A 200 -3.75 17.90 2.48
C TYR A 200 -2.24 17.65 2.53
N CYS A 201 -1.86 16.54 3.15
CA CYS A 201 -0.47 16.15 3.33
C CYS A 201 -0.19 14.83 2.61
N TYR A 202 1.06 14.67 2.16
CA TYR A 202 1.63 13.40 1.73
C TYR A 202 2.71 12.96 2.73
N PHE A 203 2.66 11.76 3.31
CA PHE A 203 3.70 11.26 4.22
C PHE A 203 4.55 10.18 3.56
N GLN A 204 5.86 10.19 3.84
CA GLN A 204 6.80 9.12 3.49
C GLN A 204 7.99 9.12 4.46
N ASP A 205 8.46 7.93 4.85
CA ASP A 205 9.63 7.72 5.71
C ASP A 205 10.93 7.59 4.89
N ASP A 206 12.09 7.69 5.54
CA ASP A 206 13.40 7.83 4.86
C ASP A 206 14.02 6.53 4.31
N ASP A 207 13.35 5.39 4.50
CA ASP A 207 13.74 4.04 4.05
C ASP A 207 12.97 3.50 2.83
N TRP A 208 11.93 4.17 2.34
CA TRP A 208 11.18 3.73 1.16
C TRP A 208 11.10 4.81 0.09
N LEU A 209 11.16 4.39 -1.17
CA LEU A 209 10.82 5.21 -2.33
C LEU A 209 9.52 4.67 -2.95
N ASN A 210 8.45 5.44 -2.76
CA ASN A 210 7.15 5.17 -3.37
C ASN A 210 7.20 5.47 -4.88
N THR A 211 7.22 4.44 -5.73
CA THR A 211 7.29 4.58 -7.20
C THR A 211 5.94 4.77 -7.90
N HIS A 212 4.85 4.87 -7.12
CA HIS A 212 3.47 4.88 -7.59
C HIS A 212 2.70 6.11 -7.08
N MET A 213 3.29 7.28 -7.31
CA MET A 213 2.80 8.56 -6.80
C MET A 213 1.54 9.00 -7.55
N ASP A 214 1.53 8.92 -8.88
CA ASP A 214 0.40 9.40 -9.68
C ASP A 214 -0.82 8.51 -9.54
N ALA A 215 -0.63 7.20 -9.49
CA ALA A 215 -1.69 6.25 -9.22
C ALA A 215 -2.29 6.48 -7.83
N LEU A 216 -1.46 6.63 -6.79
CA LEU A 216 -1.92 6.91 -5.43
C LEU A 216 -2.64 8.27 -5.34
N TYR A 217 -2.11 9.32 -5.96
CA TYR A 217 -2.74 10.65 -6.01
C TYR A 217 -4.07 10.61 -6.79
N THR A 218 -4.14 9.86 -7.90
CA THR A 218 -5.38 9.66 -8.67
C THR A 218 -6.46 8.97 -7.84
N ASN A 219 -6.09 7.98 -7.02
CA ASN A 219 -7.01 7.33 -6.08
C ASN A 219 -7.44 8.29 -4.96
N PHE A 220 -6.51 9.05 -4.38
CA PHE A 220 -6.79 10.09 -3.39
C PHE A 220 -7.83 11.11 -3.88
N LEU A 221 -7.73 11.56 -5.14
CA LEU A 221 -8.68 12.49 -5.73
C LEU A 221 -10.12 11.95 -5.86
N THR A 222 -10.34 10.64 -5.75
CA THR A 222 -11.70 10.06 -5.74
C THR A 222 -12.44 10.32 -4.41
N SER A 223 -11.70 10.46 -3.30
CA SER A 223 -12.27 10.64 -1.97
C SER A 223 -11.27 11.35 -1.02
N PRO A 224 -10.92 12.62 -1.25
CA PRO A 224 -9.80 13.29 -0.54
C PRO A 224 -9.92 13.32 0.99
N ASN A 225 -11.14 13.13 1.52
CA ASN A 225 -11.38 13.03 2.95
C ASN A 225 -10.82 11.74 3.57
N LEU A 226 -10.74 10.63 2.84
CA LEU A 226 -10.18 9.38 3.34
C LEU A 226 -8.65 9.44 3.47
N ILE A 227 -8.07 8.51 4.24
CA ILE A 227 -6.63 8.23 4.18
C ILE A 227 -6.39 7.27 3.02
N HIS A 228 -5.48 7.63 2.11
CA HIS A 228 -5.07 6.79 0.98
C HIS A 228 -3.61 6.37 1.16
N THR A 229 -3.29 5.08 1.05
CA THR A 229 -1.92 4.56 1.33
C THR A 229 -1.46 3.50 0.33
N ASN A 230 -0.18 3.52 -0.04
CA ASN A 230 0.49 2.39 -0.69
C ASN A 230 1.03 1.40 0.36
N THR A 231 0.93 0.09 0.12
CA THR A 231 1.39 -0.95 1.06
C THR A 231 1.78 -2.26 0.36
N LEU A 232 2.68 -3.04 0.98
CA LEU A 232 3.15 -4.32 0.45
C LEU A 232 2.05 -5.41 0.53
N PRO A 233 2.04 -6.44 -0.35
CA PRO A 233 0.99 -7.46 -0.38
C PRO A 233 0.69 -8.14 0.96
N LEU A 234 1.69 -8.72 1.64
CA LEU A 234 1.50 -9.36 2.94
C LEU A 234 1.02 -8.38 4.01
N ILE A 235 1.57 -7.17 3.98
CA ILE A 235 1.33 -6.08 4.92
C ILE A 235 -0.13 -5.59 4.82
N HIS A 236 -0.69 -5.48 3.61
CA HIS A 236 -2.12 -5.27 3.39
C HIS A 236 -2.98 -6.38 4.02
N MET A 237 -2.60 -7.65 3.88
CA MET A 237 -3.37 -8.75 4.48
C MET A 237 -3.36 -8.69 6.02
N GLU A 238 -2.26 -8.28 6.64
CA GLU A 238 -2.23 -8.01 8.08
C GLU A 238 -3.12 -6.81 8.45
N HIS A 239 -3.08 -5.69 7.69
CA HIS A 239 -4.00 -4.57 7.86
C HIS A 239 -5.49 -4.98 7.84
N ARG A 240 -5.86 -5.95 6.98
CA ARG A 240 -7.25 -6.44 6.90
C ARG A 240 -7.68 -7.16 8.18
N ARG A 241 -6.77 -7.84 8.88
CA ARG A 241 -7.05 -8.47 10.19
C ARG A 241 -7.28 -7.43 11.28
N TRP A 242 -6.59 -6.30 11.19
CA TRP A 242 -6.71 -5.17 12.12
C TRP A 242 -7.67 -4.09 11.60
N THR A 243 -8.81 -4.57 11.11
CA THR A 243 -10.04 -3.79 11.01
C THR A 243 -10.92 -4.08 12.23
N PHE A 244 -11.54 -3.04 12.77
CA PHE A 244 -12.25 -3.07 14.03
C PHE A 244 -13.66 -2.48 13.84
N THR A 245 -14.67 -3.35 13.90
CA THR A 245 -16.05 -2.97 13.61
C THR A 245 -16.97 -3.31 14.77
N ASN A 246 -17.77 -2.34 15.21
CA ASN A 246 -18.85 -2.57 16.17
C ASN A 246 -19.97 -1.53 16.00
N GLU A 247 -21.05 -1.95 15.34
CA GLU A 247 -22.24 -1.14 15.06
C GLU A 247 -22.93 -0.56 16.30
N ALA A 248 -22.84 -1.23 17.45
CA ALA A 248 -23.51 -0.79 18.67
C ALA A 248 -22.87 0.46 19.28
N VAL A 249 -21.61 0.76 18.93
CA VAL A 249 -20.87 1.97 19.35
C VAL A 249 -20.45 2.84 18.16
N LYS A 250 -20.86 2.49 16.93
CA LYS A 250 -20.44 3.16 15.69
C LYS A 250 -18.92 3.20 15.49
N MET A 251 -18.28 2.04 15.69
CA MET A 251 -16.87 1.82 15.41
C MET A 251 -16.69 1.16 14.04
N HIS A 252 -15.83 1.75 13.20
CA HIS A 252 -15.52 1.32 11.84
C HIS A 252 -14.10 1.78 11.47
N ALA A 253 -13.12 1.29 12.24
CA ALA A 253 -11.73 1.70 12.17
C ALA A 253 -10.86 0.67 11.45
N GLY A 254 -9.79 1.12 10.78
CA GLY A 254 -8.75 0.24 10.24
C GLY A 254 -7.36 0.84 10.43
N PHE A 255 -6.37 -0.02 10.67
CA PHE A 255 -4.98 0.40 10.73
C PHE A 255 -4.35 0.53 9.32
N SER A 256 -3.44 1.50 9.17
CA SER A 256 -2.46 1.53 8.07
C SER A 256 -1.11 2.07 8.54
N TRP A 257 -0.02 1.47 8.07
CA TRP A 257 1.29 2.13 8.02
C TRP A 257 1.23 3.36 7.11
N MET A 258 1.77 4.48 7.60
CA MET A 258 1.70 5.79 6.93
C MET A 258 2.99 6.15 6.17
N GLY A 259 4.13 5.57 6.58
CA GLY A 259 5.46 5.87 6.04
C GLY A 259 5.75 5.38 4.61
N THR A 260 4.92 4.48 4.08
CA THR A 260 5.13 3.85 2.75
C THR A 260 4.57 4.66 1.58
N GLY A 261 4.16 5.91 1.83
CA GLY A 261 3.48 6.79 0.90
C GLY A 261 1.99 6.85 1.18
N SER A 262 1.53 7.97 1.73
CA SER A 262 0.12 8.17 2.07
C SER A 262 -0.37 9.61 1.90
N PHE A 263 -1.57 9.80 1.36
CA PHE A 263 -2.27 11.09 1.35
C PHE A 263 -3.37 11.14 2.41
N LEU A 264 -3.53 12.29 3.05
CA LEU A 264 -4.54 12.53 4.08
C LEU A 264 -4.92 14.02 4.20
N PRO A 265 -6.12 14.35 4.74
CA PRO A 265 -6.44 15.72 5.14
C PRO A 265 -5.58 16.19 6.32
N ARG A 266 -5.08 17.43 6.23
CA ARG A 266 -4.48 18.16 7.37
C ARG A 266 -5.44 18.25 8.56
N ALA A 267 -6.74 18.28 8.30
CA ALA A 267 -7.78 18.25 9.33
C ALA A 267 -7.64 17.04 10.26
N LYS A 268 -7.40 15.83 9.73
CA LYS A 268 -7.23 14.62 10.56
C LYS A 268 -5.95 14.67 11.40
N ALA A 269 -4.85 15.19 10.86
CA ALA A 269 -3.63 15.40 11.65
C ALA A 269 -3.84 16.41 12.80
N ARG A 270 -4.60 17.50 12.57
CA ARG A 270 -4.99 18.45 13.63
C ARG A 270 -5.91 17.82 14.67
N GLN A 271 -6.85 16.99 14.24
CA GLN A 271 -7.78 16.24 15.10
C GLN A 271 -7.03 15.24 15.99
N LEU A 272 -6.01 14.54 15.47
CA LEU A 272 -5.13 13.66 16.27
C LEU A 272 -4.45 14.41 17.42
N LEU A 273 -3.93 15.62 17.17
CA LEU A 273 -3.29 16.42 18.22
C LEU A 273 -4.29 16.85 19.31
N GLN A 274 -5.56 17.09 18.95
CA GLN A 274 -6.63 17.36 19.91
C GLN A 274 -7.04 16.11 20.70
N GLN A 275 -7.18 14.96 20.03
CA GLN A 275 -7.44 13.65 20.66
C GLN A 275 -6.32 13.29 21.64
N GLY A 276 -5.04 13.43 21.24
CA GLY A 276 -3.86 13.16 22.07
C GLY A 276 -3.81 14.03 23.33
N GLY A 277 -4.10 15.34 23.19
CA GLY A 277 -4.17 16.27 24.33
C GLY A 277 -5.28 15.92 25.34
N ASN A 278 -6.43 15.43 24.87
CA ASN A 278 -7.57 15.13 25.73
C ASN A 278 -7.58 13.69 26.30
N SER A 279 -6.86 12.75 25.67
CA SER A 279 -6.85 11.33 26.06
C SER A 279 -5.81 10.99 27.14
N ASN A 280 -5.09 11.99 27.66
CA ASN A 280 -3.95 11.83 28.59
C ASN A 280 -2.91 10.83 28.06
N LEU A 281 -2.66 10.83 26.74
CA LEU A 281 -1.72 9.92 26.11
C LEU A 281 -0.28 10.25 26.56
N ALA A 282 0.39 9.27 27.16
CA ALA A 282 1.72 9.47 27.75
C ALA A 282 2.81 9.72 26.68
N LYS A 283 3.91 10.40 27.07
CA LYS A 283 4.95 10.85 26.12
C LYS A 283 5.62 9.71 25.35
N ASP A 284 5.72 8.52 25.94
CA ASP A 284 6.19 7.30 25.27
C ASP A 284 5.26 6.88 24.13
N ARG A 285 3.94 6.95 24.34
CA ARG A 285 2.93 6.57 23.34
C ARG A 285 2.82 7.55 22.19
N LEU A 286 3.04 8.84 22.46
CA LEU A 286 3.15 9.86 21.41
C LEU A 286 4.29 9.59 20.42
N ARG A 287 5.35 8.84 20.80
CA ARG A 287 6.45 8.50 19.87
C ARG A 287 6.05 7.47 18.81
N VAL A 288 5.07 6.62 19.10
CA VAL A 288 4.57 5.54 18.24
C VAL A 288 3.14 5.85 17.75
N ILE A 289 2.84 7.14 17.57
CA ILE A 289 1.48 7.62 17.29
C ILE A 289 0.95 7.16 15.92
N ASP A 290 1.81 6.73 14.99
CA ASP A 290 1.40 6.05 13.76
C ASP A 290 0.52 4.81 14.04
N MET A 291 0.74 4.12 15.17
CA MET A 291 -0.04 2.96 15.60
C MET A 291 -1.46 3.32 16.06
N TYR A 292 -1.70 4.61 16.35
CA TYR A 292 -2.98 5.15 16.81
C TYR A 292 -3.72 5.87 15.69
N PHE A 293 -3.01 6.65 14.86
CA PHE A 293 -3.60 7.66 13.99
C PHE A 293 -4.73 7.13 13.10
N SER A 294 -4.44 6.13 12.27
CA SER A 294 -5.39 5.58 11.30
C SER A 294 -6.63 5.00 12.00
N ILE A 295 -6.43 4.24 13.08
CA ILE A 295 -7.50 3.71 13.93
C ILE A 295 -8.35 4.86 14.51
N TRP A 296 -7.72 5.88 15.08
CA TRP A 296 -8.37 7.03 15.74
C TRP A 296 -9.07 8.01 14.79
N THR A 297 -8.95 7.84 13.47
CA THR A 297 -9.88 8.50 12.54
C THR A 297 -11.29 7.93 12.60
N ASN A 298 -11.44 6.72 13.17
CA ASN A 298 -12.62 5.87 13.06
C ASN A 298 -13.11 5.74 11.61
N GLN A 299 -12.18 5.41 10.72
CA GLN A 299 -12.43 5.12 9.32
C GLN A 299 -11.55 3.94 8.89
N TYR A 300 -11.99 3.20 7.88
CA TYR A 300 -11.09 2.30 7.15
C TYR A 300 -10.22 3.13 6.18
N PRO A 301 -8.90 2.90 6.10
CA PRO A 301 -8.07 3.48 5.05
C PRO A 301 -8.39 2.91 3.66
N TYR A 302 -8.12 3.66 2.59
CA TYR A 302 -8.17 3.19 1.21
C TYR A 302 -6.75 2.79 0.80
N GLN A 303 -6.49 1.47 0.80
CA GLN A 303 -5.15 0.93 0.61
C GLN A 303 -4.95 0.38 -0.80
N LEU A 304 -3.88 0.78 -1.45
CA LEU A 304 -3.40 0.20 -2.70
C LEU A 304 -2.25 -0.77 -2.41
N VAL A 305 -2.24 -1.90 -3.10
CA VAL A 305 -1.25 -2.97 -2.93
C VAL A 305 -0.17 -2.87 -4.00
N ASN A 306 1.07 -2.62 -3.60
CA ASN A 306 2.22 -2.60 -4.51
C ASN A 306 3.54 -2.97 -3.84
N TYR A 307 4.54 -3.27 -4.65
CA TYR A 307 5.92 -3.31 -4.21
C TYR A 307 6.47 -1.88 -4.06
N LEU A 308 7.34 -1.68 -3.09
CA LEU A 308 8.00 -0.41 -2.80
C LEU A 308 9.50 -0.58 -3.09
N THR A 309 10.18 0.49 -3.51
CA THR A 309 11.63 0.43 -3.72
C THR A 309 12.32 0.71 -2.38
N PRO A 310 13.05 -0.23 -1.77
CA PRO A 310 13.76 0.03 -0.53
C PRO A 310 14.93 0.99 -0.78
N LEU A 311 15.10 1.95 0.13
CA LEU A 311 16.31 2.76 0.25
C LEU A 311 17.25 2.11 1.29
N ASP A 312 18.15 2.88 1.89
CA ASP A 312 18.93 2.38 3.02
C ASP A 312 17.99 1.97 4.17
N GLN A 313 18.18 0.77 4.71
CA GLN A 313 17.40 0.24 5.83
C GLN A 313 18.16 0.31 7.15
N ALA A 314 19.48 0.57 7.13
CA ALA A 314 20.31 0.55 8.33
C ALA A 314 19.88 1.61 9.36
N ASN A 315 20.14 1.34 10.64
CA ASN A 315 19.78 2.20 11.76
C ASN A 315 18.27 2.45 11.90
N SER A 316 17.45 1.45 11.58
CA SER A 316 16.00 1.50 11.82
C SER A 316 15.70 1.71 13.31
N TRP A 317 14.57 2.35 13.63
CA TRP A 317 14.08 2.42 15.01
C TRP A 317 13.85 1.02 15.62
N SER A 318 13.67 -0.02 14.81
CA SER A 318 13.59 -1.42 15.26
C SER A 318 14.93 -2.03 15.72
N GLU A 319 16.06 -1.36 15.52
CA GLU A 319 17.40 -1.86 15.91
C GLU A 319 17.85 -1.37 17.31
N ASP A 320 17.21 -0.34 17.86
CA ASP A 320 17.57 0.28 19.16
C ASP A 320 17.09 -0.55 20.37
N GLY A 321 17.69 -1.73 20.59
CA GLY A 321 17.69 -2.42 21.89
C GLY A 321 16.34 -2.97 22.38
N VAL A 322 15.43 -3.32 21.48
CA VAL A 322 14.11 -3.92 21.80
C VAL A 322 14.07 -5.38 21.36
N ASP A 323 13.89 -6.31 22.31
CA ASP A 323 13.84 -7.76 22.05
C ASP A 323 12.65 -8.22 21.16
N ASP A 324 11.54 -7.48 21.20
CA ASP A 324 10.32 -7.78 20.42
C ASP A 324 9.58 -6.48 20.02
N HIS A 325 9.98 -5.93 18.88
CA HIS A 325 9.36 -4.73 18.29
C HIS A 325 7.89 -4.94 17.91
N TRP A 326 7.52 -6.14 17.44
CA TRP A 326 6.16 -6.45 16.99
C TRP A 326 5.16 -6.44 18.15
N LYS A 327 5.57 -6.90 19.33
CA LYS A 327 4.78 -6.75 20.56
C LYS A 327 4.52 -5.30 20.94
N ILE A 328 5.44 -4.37 20.66
CA ILE A 328 5.20 -2.93 20.85
C ILE A 328 4.17 -2.44 19.84
N VAL A 329 4.35 -2.72 18.55
CA VAL A 329 3.41 -2.36 17.46
C VAL A 329 2.00 -2.84 17.80
N PHE A 330 1.81 -4.14 17.99
CA PHE A 330 0.52 -4.76 18.26
C PHE A 330 -0.11 -4.33 19.58
N GLY A 331 0.70 -4.13 20.62
CA GLY A 331 0.23 -3.63 21.91
C GLY A 331 -0.30 -2.19 21.84
N ASN A 332 0.32 -1.33 21.03
CA ASN A 332 -0.17 0.04 20.81
C ASN A 332 -1.42 0.06 19.92
N MET A 333 -1.49 -0.78 18.89
CA MET A 333 -2.69 -0.89 18.03
C MET A 333 -3.93 -1.37 18.82
N LEU A 334 -3.76 -2.36 19.71
CA LEU A 334 -4.86 -2.82 20.56
C LEU A 334 -5.25 -1.75 21.61
N ASP A 335 -4.30 -1.04 22.21
CA ASP A 335 -4.58 0.09 23.11
C ASP A 335 -5.31 1.23 22.36
N ALA A 336 -4.94 1.52 21.11
CA ALA A 336 -5.63 2.48 20.26
C ALA A 336 -7.09 2.09 20.00
N ALA A 337 -7.34 0.83 19.61
CA ALA A 337 -8.68 0.29 19.35
C ALA A 337 -9.55 0.26 20.62
N ASN A 338 -8.99 -0.16 21.76
CA ASN A 338 -9.69 -0.15 23.04
C ASN A 338 -10.07 1.27 23.49
N ARG A 339 -9.16 2.24 23.35
CA ARG A 339 -9.44 3.66 23.69
C ARG A 339 -10.50 4.28 22.79
N LEU A 340 -10.46 3.96 21.49
CA LEU A 340 -11.50 4.40 20.56
C LEU A 340 -12.85 3.82 20.97
N TYR A 341 -12.92 2.51 21.24
CA TYR A 341 -14.15 1.86 21.72
C TYR A 341 -14.69 2.52 22.99
N ASP A 342 -13.83 2.77 23.99
CA ASP A 342 -14.21 3.42 25.25
C ASP A 342 -14.75 4.85 25.02
N ALA A 343 -14.10 5.63 24.16
CA ALA A 343 -14.52 7.00 23.84
C ALA A 343 -15.85 7.05 23.09
N LEU A 344 -16.04 6.13 22.13
CA LEU A 344 -17.29 5.99 21.37
C LEU A 344 -18.45 5.53 22.26
N PHE A 345 -18.21 4.57 23.17
CA PHE A 345 -19.20 4.05 24.12
C PHE A 345 -19.59 5.09 25.18
N ALA A 346 -18.63 5.84 25.72
CA ALA A 346 -18.88 6.85 26.74
C ALA A 346 -19.66 8.08 26.22
N ASN A 347 -19.56 8.35 24.91
CA ASN A 347 -20.23 9.47 24.25
C ASN A 347 -21.09 8.94 23.08
N PRO A 348 -22.31 8.41 23.34
CA PRO A 348 -23.15 7.84 22.29
C PRO A 348 -23.79 8.89 21.36
N GLU A 349 -23.86 10.16 21.80
CA GLU A 349 -24.38 11.29 21.03
C GLU A 349 -23.23 12.20 20.56
N VAL A 350 -23.35 12.72 19.33
CA VAL A 350 -22.40 13.68 18.77
C VAL A 350 -22.51 15.00 19.54
N SER A 351 -21.39 15.47 20.08
CA SER A 351 -21.29 16.75 20.80
C SER A 351 -20.12 17.58 20.27
N GLU A 352 -20.02 18.84 20.67
CA GLU A 352 -18.86 19.70 20.34
C GLU A 352 -17.51 19.17 20.86
N LYS A 353 -17.53 18.14 21.72
CA LYS A 353 -16.35 17.44 22.25
C LYS A 353 -16.20 16.02 21.69
N ASP A 354 -16.99 15.64 20.70
CA ASP A 354 -16.82 14.37 20.01
C ASP A 354 -15.71 14.49 18.97
N TYR A 355 -14.59 13.82 19.24
CA TYR A 355 -13.41 13.82 18.36
C TYR A 355 -13.38 12.63 17.41
N PHE A 356 -14.44 11.83 17.32
CA PHE A 356 -14.48 10.61 16.49
C PHE A 356 -15.68 10.63 15.53
N ALA A 357 -15.44 10.34 14.25
CA ALA A 357 -16.50 10.25 13.26
C ALA A 357 -17.46 9.09 13.59
N ARG A 358 -18.77 9.28 13.40
CA ARG A 358 -19.80 8.25 13.71
C ARG A 358 -20.40 7.58 12.48
N GLU A 359 -20.05 8.08 11.29
CA GLU A 359 -20.47 7.54 10.01
C GLU A 359 -19.23 7.19 9.17
N GLU A 360 -19.34 6.17 8.32
CA GLU A 360 -18.27 5.78 7.41
C GLU A 360 -18.14 6.81 6.27
N GLU A 361 -16.93 7.32 6.05
CA GLU A 361 -16.64 8.26 4.96
C GLU A 361 -16.78 7.57 3.59
N LEU A 362 -17.49 8.23 2.68
CA LEU A 362 -17.74 7.71 1.33
C LEU A 362 -16.48 7.78 0.44
N PRO A 363 -16.29 6.79 -0.47
CA PRO A 363 -17.10 5.60 -0.65
C PRO A 363 -16.88 4.58 0.49
N PRO A 364 -17.89 3.80 0.89
CA PRO A 364 -17.72 2.78 1.92
C PRO A 364 -16.81 1.65 1.40
N MET A 365 -16.21 0.89 2.32
CA MET A 365 -15.11 -0.04 2.04
C MET A 365 -15.44 -1.11 0.98
N LYS A 366 -16.70 -1.51 0.84
CA LYS A 366 -17.21 -2.43 -0.20
C LYS A 366 -17.19 -1.85 -1.63
N ASP A 367 -17.23 -0.52 -1.76
CA ASP A 367 -17.32 0.21 -3.03
C ASP A 367 -15.94 0.78 -3.44
N ARG A 368 -14.89 0.48 -2.66
CA ARG A 368 -13.49 0.84 -2.92
C ARG A 368 -12.83 -0.19 -3.82
N HIS A 369 -12.96 0.01 -5.14
CA HIS A 369 -12.55 -0.98 -6.14
C HIS A 369 -11.15 -0.78 -6.72
N ASP A 370 -10.47 0.35 -6.52
CA ASP A 370 -9.07 0.50 -6.91
C ASP A 370 -8.20 -0.37 -5.98
N ARG A 371 -7.34 -1.25 -6.51
CA ARG A 371 -6.62 -2.26 -5.69
C ARG A 371 -5.10 -2.20 -5.75
N ALA A 372 -4.54 -1.85 -6.90
CA ALA A 372 -3.09 -1.79 -7.09
C ALA A 372 -2.76 -0.75 -8.17
N PRO A 373 -1.68 0.04 -8.02
CA PRO A 373 -1.17 0.85 -9.10
C PRO A 373 -0.55 -0.04 -10.18
N CYS A 374 -0.68 0.37 -11.44
CA CYS A 374 0.03 -0.24 -12.55
C CYS A 374 1.55 -0.04 -12.42
N HIS A 375 2.34 -0.99 -12.92
CA HIS A 375 3.80 -0.96 -12.91
C HIS A 375 4.35 0.41 -13.36
N ASN A 376 3.79 0.97 -14.42
CA ASN A 376 4.24 2.22 -15.05
C ASN A 376 3.73 3.52 -14.39
N ASP A 377 2.98 3.45 -13.29
CA ASP A 377 2.34 4.58 -12.58
C ASP A 377 1.33 5.38 -13.43
N LYS A 378 0.77 4.78 -14.49
CA LYS A 378 -0.20 5.46 -15.40
C LYS A 378 -1.66 5.01 -15.23
N CYS A 379 -1.88 4.00 -14.39
CA CYS A 379 -3.22 3.49 -14.09
C CYS A 379 -3.27 2.78 -12.74
N LEU A 380 -4.48 2.36 -12.36
CA LEU A 380 -4.75 1.46 -11.25
C LEU A 380 -5.57 0.27 -11.76
N PHE A 381 -5.21 -0.93 -11.31
CA PHE A 381 -6.05 -2.11 -11.41
C PHE A 381 -7.27 -1.95 -10.50
N MET A 382 -8.46 -2.19 -11.06
CA MET A 382 -9.74 -2.14 -10.36
C MET A 382 -10.40 -3.51 -10.30
N THR A 383 -11.00 -3.87 -9.16
CA THR A 383 -11.95 -4.98 -9.08
C THR A 383 -12.88 -4.91 -7.87
N SER A 384 -14.14 -5.34 -8.06
CA SER A 384 -15.10 -5.61 -6.98
C SER A 384 -14.77 -6.87 -6.17
N LEU A 385 -13.93 -7.76 -6.72
CA LEU A 385 -13.62 -9.08 -6.17
C LEU A 385 -12.64 -8.96 -4.98
N ASP A 386 -13.18 -8.70 -3.79
CA ASP A 386 -12.42 -8.71 -2.54
C ASP A 386 -12.32 -10.14 -1.97
N PRO A 387 -11.12 -10.74 -1.88
CA PRO A 387 -10.96 -12.10 -1.38
C PRO A 387 -11.03 -12.17 0.15
N PHE A 388 -10.90 -11.03 0.84
CA PHE A 388 -10.98 -10.94 2.30
C PHE A 388 -12.44 -10.91 2.80
N PRO A 389 -12.69 -11.14 4.09
CA PRO A 389 -13.99 -10.89 4.71
C PRO A 389 -14.28 -9.38 4.78
N LEU A 390 -15.55 -9.04 4.91
CA LEU A 390 -16.01 -7.70 5.27
C LEU A 390 -15.72 -7.45 6.76
N PRO A 391 -15.37 -6.22 7.16
CA PRO A 391 -15.10 -5.91 8.58
C PRO A 391 -16.28 -6.25 9.51
N SER A 392 -17.51 -6.11 9.03
CA SER A 392 -18.74 -6.48 9.77
C SER A 392 -18.88 -7.97 10.09
N GLU A 393 -18.12 -8.85 9.44
CA GLU A 393 -18.06 -10.29 9.78
C GLU A 393 -17.19 -10.56 11.02
N VAL A 394 -16.30 -9.64 11.40
CA VAL A 394 -15.37 -9.78 12.54
C VAL A 394 -15.63 -8.67 13.56
N LYS A 395 -16.69 -8.83 14.35
CA LYS A 395 -17.05 -7.89 15.41
C LYS A 395 -15.91 -7.73 16.43
N PHE A 396 -15.45 -6.50 16.61
CA PHE A 396 -14.55 -6.13 17.69
C PHE A 396 -15.33 -5.93 18.99
N GLU A 397 -14.83 -6.50 20.07
CA GLU A 397 -15.32 -6.29 21.43
C GLU A 397 -14.13 -6.00 22.33
N ARG A 398 -14.35 -5.24 23.42
CA ARG A 398 -13.30 -4.86 24.38
C ARG A 398 -12.98 -6.00 25.36
N ASP A 399 -13.01 -7.23 24.87
CA ASP A 399 -12.73 -8.48 25.60
C ASP A 399 -11.34 -9.05 25.27
N LEU A 400 -10.61 -8.41 24.35
CA LEU A 400 -9.30 -8.85 23.89
C LEU A 400 -8.17 -8.42 24.84
N THR A 401 -7.30 -9.36 25.20
CA THR A 401 -6.04 -9.12 25.89
C THR A 401 -4.86 -8.95 24.93
N GLU A 402 -4.94 -9.55 23.74
CA GLU A 402 -3.90 -9.49 22.69
C GLU A 402 -4.55 -9.38 21.30
N ILE A 403 -3.90 -8.69 20.35
CA ILE A 403 -4.44 -8.53 18.99
C ILE A 403 -4.60 -9.87 18.25
N THR A 404 -3.78 -10.86 18.63
CA THR A 404 -3.80 -12.25 18.14
C THR A 404 -5.16 -12.93 18.31
N GLN A 405 -6.00 -12.45 19.23
CA GLN A 405 -7.36 -12.92 19.43
C GLN A 405 -8.33 -12.35 18.37
N GLN A 406 -8.12 -11.11 17.90
CA GLN A 406 -8.80 -10.56 16.72
C GLN A 406 -8.36 -11.34 15.47
N ASP A 407 -7.04 -11.60 15.34
CA ASP A 407 -6.50 -12.41 14.25
C ASP A 407 -7.13 -13.80 14.24
N THR A 408 -7.34 -14.43 15.41
CA THR A 408 -8.00 -15.74 15.54
C THR A 408 -9.47 -15.69 15.06
N ARG A 409 -10.22 -14.61 15.35
CA ARG A 409 -11.59 -14.42 14.85
C ARG A 409 -11.60 -14.29 13.32
N PHE A 410 -10.68 -13.50 12.76
CA PHE A 410 -10.52 -13.34 11.32
C PHE A 410 -10.07 -14.65 10.64
N GLN A 411 -9.16 -15.40 11.27
CA GLN A 411 -8.62 -16.67 10.78
C GLN A 411 -9.66 -17.79 10.69
N ALA A 412 -10.78 -17.68 11.41
CA ALA A 412 -11.91 -18.61 11.32
C ALA A 412 -12.76 -18.42 10.04
N LEU A 413 -12.58 -17.32 9.31
CA LEU A 413 -13.30 -17.01 8.07
C LEU A 413 -12.53 -17.47 6.82
N GLN A 414 -13.18 -17.45 5.65
CA GLN A 414 -12.56 -17.85 4.38
C GLN A 414 -11.84 -16.67 3.73
N TYR A 415 -10.51 -16.73 3.69
CA TYR A 415 -9.64 -15.73 3.04
C TYR A 415 -8.34 -16.38 2.51
N PRO A 416 -7.52 -15.68 1.71
CA PRO A 416 -6.25 -16.20 1.20
C PRO A 416 -5.22 -16.52 2.28
N THR A 417 -4.54 -17.67 2.17
CA THR A 417 -3.31 -17.93 2.94
C THR A 417 -2.19 -16.97 2.52
N ASN A 418 -1.24 -16.67 3.42
CA ASN A 418 -0.05 -15.85 3.13
C ASN A 418 0.63 -16.21 1.81
N LYS A 419 0.96 -17.50 1.61
CA LYS A 419 1.58 -18.01 0.38
C LYS A 419 0.75 -17.73 -0.87
N PHE A 420 -0.57 -17.96 -0.83
CA PHE A 420 -1.43 -17.63 -1.96
C PHE A 420 -1.36 -16.14 -2.27
N TRP A 421 -1.41 -15.29 -1.24
CA TRP A 421 -1.42 -13.85 -1.42
C TRP A 421 -0.09 -13.31 -1.97
N GLU A 422 1.05 -13.84 -1.51
CA GLU A 422 2.37 -13.57 -2.09
C GLU A 422 2.44 -13.89 -3.59
N GLU A 423 1.82 -14.99 -4.04
CA GLU A 423 1.87 -15.45 -5.44
C GLU A 423 0.74 -14.90 -6.34
N LYS A 424 -0.31 -14.30 -5.75
CA LYS A 424 -1.59 -13.99 -6.42
C LYS A 424 -2.24 -12.65 -6.01
N ALA A 425 -1.54 -11.76 -5.31
CA ALA A 425 -2.04 -10.44 -4.94
C ALA A 425 -2.41 -9.55 -6.15
N TYR A 426 -3.18 -8.49 -5.88
CA TYR A 426 -3.72 -7.57 -6.88
C TYR A 426 -2.68 -6.97 -7.85
N ILE A 427 -1.46 -6.69 -7.38
CA ILE A 427 -0.40 -6.12 -8.23
C ILE A 427 -0.05 -7.03 -9.42
N HIS A 428 -0.16 -8.35 -9.28
CA HIS A 428 0.11 -9.31 -10.35
C HIS A 428 -0.91 -9.31 -11.50
N ALA A 429 -1.89 -8.40 -11.48
CA ALA A 429 -2.72 -8.10 -12.65
C ALA A 429 -2.09 -7.04 -13.57
N VAL A 430 -1.11 -6.26 -13.08
CA VAL A 430 -0.58 -5.04 -13.71
C VAL A 430 0.90 -4.75 -13.36
N ASP A 431 1.70 -5.80 -13.09
CA ASP A 431 3.12 -5.68 -12.70
C ASP A 431 4.11 -5.75 -13.88
N ASN A 432 3.59 -5.90 -15.10
CA ASN A 432 4.31 -6.10 -16.36
C ASN A 432 5.21 -7.37 -16.39
N ASP A 433 4.90 -8.40 -15.61
CA ASP A 433 5.51 -9.74 -15.71
C ASP A 433 4.50 -10.79 -16.22
N PRO A 434 4.65 -11.31 -17.46
CA PRO A 434 3.70 -12.29 -18.02
C PRO A 434 3.73 -13.67 -17.33
N ARG A 435 4.55 -13.86 -16.29
CA ARG A 435 4.66 -15.10 -15.50
C ARG A 435 3.87 -15.05 -14.20
N THR A 436 3.51 -13.86 -13.72
CA THR A 436 2.69 -13.63 -12.54
C THR A 436 1.23 -13.43 -12.96
N CYS A 437 0.30 -13.66 -12.03
CA CYS A 437 -1.13 -13.39 -12.25
C CYS A 437 -1.78 -13.08 -10.91
N TRP A 438 -2.66 -12.09 -10.85
CA TRP A 438 -3.67 -12.01 -9.79
C TRP A 438 -4.66 -13.16 -9.95
N ASN A 439 -5.13 -13.74 -8.84
CA ASN A 439 -6.27 -14.66 -8.84
C ASN A 439 -7.40 -14.12 -7.95
N SER A 440 -8.63 -14.17 -8.43
CA SER A 440 -9.81 -13.66 -7.71
C SER A 440 -10.12 -14.37 -6.39
N PHE A 441 -9.48 -15.51 -6.10
CA PHE A 441 -9.68 -16.43 -4.97
C PHE A 441 -11.10 -17.03 -4.91
N LYS A 442 -12.11 -16.18 -4.77
CA LYS A 442 -13.54 -16.50 -4.93
C LYS A 442 -13.89 -16.54 -6.43
N THR A 443 -14.93 -17.30 -6.78
CA THR A 443 -15.45 -17.38 -8.15
C THR A 443 -16.31 -16.16 -8.48
N PRO A 444 -16.06 -15.42 -9.59
CA PRO A 444 -16.84 -14.23 -9.93
C PRO A 444 -18.34 -14.49 -10.13
N GLN A 445 -19.16 -13.59 -9.61
CA GLN A 445 -20.62 -13.60 -9.68
C GLN A 445 -21.17 -12.59 -10.70
N ILE A 446 -22.48 -12.61 -10.95
CA ILE A 446 -23.15 -11.61 -11.79
C ILE A 446 -22.99 -10.23 -11.12
N GLY A 447 -22.55 -9.23 -11.89
CA GLY A 447 -22.30 -7.87 -11.41
C GLY A 447 -20.87 -7.63 -10.91
N ASP A 448 -20.06 -8.68 -10.69
CA ASP A 448 -18.63 -8.49 -10.40
C ASP A 448 -17.90 -7.85 -11.59
N SER A 449 -16.77 -7.21 -11.33
CA SER A 449 -15.99 -6.56 -12.38
C SER A 449 -14.48 -6.54 -12.14
N ILE A 450 -13.75 -6.43 -13.24
CA ILE A 450 -12.31 -6.12 -13.29
C ILE A 450 -12.10 -4.95 -14.26
N GLY A 451 -11.07 -4.13 -14.07
CA GLY A 451 -10.88 -2.96 -14.92
C GLY A 451 -9.60 -2.18 -14.64
N LEU A 452 -9.52 -1.02 -15.29
CA LEU A 452 -8.43 -0.06 -15.15
C LEU A 452 -9.00 1.36 -14.98
N ARG A 453 -8.46 2.08 -14.00
CA ARG A 453 -8.58 3.54 -13.86
C ARG A 453 -7.30 4.17 -14.40
N PHE A 454 -7.39 5.09 -15.36
CA PHE A 454 -6.25 5.80 -15.92
C PHE A 454 -5.98 7.09 -15.15
N VAL A 455 -4.70 7.40 -14.94
CA VAL A 455 -4.24 8.66 -14.34
C VAL A 455 -4.65 9.85 -15.22
N VAL A 456 -4.47 9.72 -16.53
CA VAL A 456 -4.88 10.69 -17.55
C VAL A 456 -5.98 10.12 -18.46
N PRO A 457 -6.93 10.93 -18.97
CA PRO A 457 -7.96 10.46 -19.89
C PRO A 457 -7.36 9.77 -21.12
N THR A 458 -7.76 8.51 -21.35
CA THR A 458 -7.11 7.61 -22.31
C THR A 458 -8.09 7.16 -23.41
N ALA A 459 -7.63 7.09 -24.66
CA ALA A 459 -8.43 6.64 -25.80
C ALA A 459 -8.50 5.10 -25.85
N VAL A 460 -9.60 4.52 -25.35
CA VAL A 460 -9.75 3.06 -25.22
C VAL A 460 -10.56 2.49 -26.40
N LYS A 461 -9.84 2.10 -27.47
CA LYS A 461 -10.43 1.43 -28.66
C LYS A 461 -10.32 -0.09 -28.63
N GLN A 462 -9.39 -0.62 -27.85
CA GLN A 462 -9.12 -2.05 -27.72
C GLN A 462 -8.60 -2.33 -26.32
N LEU A 463 -9.06 -3.44 -25.74
CA LEU A 463 -8.65 -3.92 -24.42
C LEU A 463 -8.33 -5.42 -24.54
N LYS A 464 -7.11 -5.81 -24.17
CA LYS A 464 -6.69 -7.20 -24.07
C LYS A 464 -6.55 -7.59 -22.62
N VAL A 465 -6.93 -8.82 -22.29
CA VAL A 465 -6.73 -9.45 -20.98
C VAL A 465 -5.96 -10.75 -21.19
N ALA A 466 -4.87 -10.93 -20.44
CA ALA A 466 -4.11 -12.17 -20.37
C ALA A 466 -4.50 -13.00 -19.13
N SER A 467 -4.43 -14.32 -19.21
CA SER A 467 -4.76 -15.24 -18.13
C SER A 467 -3.85 -16.48 -18.15
N SER A 468 -3.66 -17.18 -17.03
CA SER A 468 -2.96 -18.47 -17.01
C SER A 468 -3.89 -19.66 -17.30
N ARG A 469 -5.20 -19.40 -17.32
CA ARG A 469 -6.25 -20.37 -17.65
C ARG A 469 -6.89 -20.01 -18.98
N SER A 470 -7.66 -20.94 -19.54
CA SER A 470 -8.46 -20.60 -20.72
C SER A 470 -9.61 -19.68 -20.33
N ILE A 471 -9.72 -18.57 -21.07
CA ILE A 471 -10.81 -17.58 -20.98
C ILE A 471 -11.63 -17.53 -22.28
N ALA A 472 -11.48 -18.55 -23.12
CA ALA A 472 -12.23 -18.71 -24.36
C ALA A 472 -13.73 -18.89 -24.07
N GLY A 473 -14.58 -18.14 -24.78
CA GLY A 473 -16.04 -18.16 -24.62
C GLY A 473 -16.62 -17.13 -23.65
N MET A 474 -15.80 -16.46 -22.83
CA MET A 474 -16.27 -15.47 -21.84
C MET A 474 -16.89 -14.20 -22.46
N GLY A 475 -16.61 -13.87 -23.72
CA GLY A 475 -17.04 -12.65 -24.41
C GLY A 475 -18.55 -12.42 -24.48
N ASN A 476 -19.36 -13.49 -24.45
CA ASN A 476 -20.82 -13.43 -24.40
C ASN A 476 -21.37 -13.39 -22.96
N GLN A 477 -20.49 -13.48 -21.95
CA GLN A 477 -20.81 -13.50 -20.52
C GLN A 477 -20.34 -12.21 -19.82
N ILE A 478 -19.94 -11.20 -20.59
CA ILE A 478 -19.41 -9.94 -20.09
C ILE A 478 -20.03 -8.75 -20.81
N SER A 479 -19.97 -7.59 -20.14
CA SER A 479 -20.18 -6.28 -20.73
C SER A 479 -19.01 -5.37 -20.43
N VAL A 480 -18.68 -4.48 -21.37
CA VAL A 480 -17.67 -3.45 -21.16
C VAL A 480 -18.34 -2.12 -20.87
N TYR A 481 -17.92 -1.47 -19.79
CA TYR A 481 -18.39 -0.15 -19.39
C TYR A 481 -17.20 0.80 -19.28
N VAL A 482 -17.44 2.06 -19.61
CA VAL A 482 -16.47 3.16 -19.41
C VAL A 482 -17.11 4.29 -18.63
N SER A 483 -16.27 5.11 -17.98
CA SER A 483 -16.73 6.26 -17.21
C SER A 483 -15.70 7.40 -17.25
N ASP A 484 -16.17 8.54 -16.75
CA ASP A 484 -15.38 9.72 -16.42
C ASP A 484 -14.47 9.44 -15.21
N ARG A 485 -13.82 10.48 -14.67
CA ARG A 485 -12.92 10.35 -13.51
C ARG A 485 -13.66 9.91 -12.24
N VAL A 486 -14.90 10.34 -12.07
CA VAL A 486 -15.63 10.14 -10.81
C VAL A 486 -16.20 8.71 -10.73
N GLY A 487 -16.67 8.14 -11.84
CA GLY A 487 -17.18 6.77 -11.86
C GLY A 487 -18.65 6.63 -11.41
N TYR A 488 -19.40 7.73 -11.38
CA TYR A 488 -20.84 7.70 -11.03
C TYR A 488 -21.73 7.32 -12.22
N GLU A 489 -21.39 7.78 -13.43
CA GLU A 489 -22.19 7.52 -14.63
C GLU A 489 -21.43 6.61 -15.61
N TRP A 490 -22.01 5.43 -15.88
CA TRP A 490 -21.38 4.38 -16.67
C TRP A 490 -22.00 4.25 -18.05
N VAL A 491 -21.17 4.34 -19.09
CA VAL A 491 -21.57 4.15 -20.48
C VAL A 491 -21.20 2.73 -20.91
N LYS A 492 -22.19 1.95 -21.32
CA LYS A 492 -21.97 0.61 -21.89
C LYS A 492 -21.42 0.74 -23.31
N CYS A 493 -20.28 0.14 -23.57
CA CYS A 493 -19.71 0.05 -24.92
C CYS A 493 -20.30 -1.14 -25.67
N GLN A 494 -20.39 -1.04 -26.99
CA GLN A 494 -20.46 -2.22 -27.84
C GLN A 494 -19.06 -2.82 -27.95
N HIS A 495 -18.96 -4.14 -27.94
CA HIS A 495 -17.69 -4.84 -28.12
C HIS A 495 -17.82 -6.03 -29.05
N THR A 496 -16.74 -6.36 -29.76
CA THR A 496 -16.55 -7.68 -30.35
C THR A 496 -15.39 -8.38 -29.63
N THR A 497 -15.53 -9.68 -29.39
CA THR A 497 -14.50 -10.47 -28.71
C THR A 497 -13.77 -11.39 -29.67
N ARG A 498 -12.45 -11.37 -29.61
CA ARG A 498 -11.54 -12.28 -30.32
C ARG A 498 -10.66 -13.01 -29.31
N TYR A 499 -10.23 -14.22 -29.64
CA TYR A 499 -9.31 -15.02 -28.83
C TYR A 499 -8.06 -15.33 -29.64
N PRO A 500 -7.02 -14.47 -29.62
CA PRO A 500 -5.76 -14.74 -30.31
C PRO A 500 -5.13 -16.06 -29.85
N PHE A 501 -5.28 -16.36 -28.56
CA PHE A 501 -4.93 -17.63 -27.93
C PHE A 501 -6.00 -18.02 -26.91
N ALA A 502 -6.12 -19.30 -26.56
CA ALA A 502 -7.14 -19.77 -25.61
C ALA A 502 -7.08 -19.10 -24.22
N HIS A 503 -5.93 -18.53 -23.87
CA HIS A 503 -5.61 -17.86 -22.60
C HIS A 503 -5.52 -16.32 -22.72
N SER A 504 -5.97 -15.75 -23.84
CA SER A 504 -6.06 -14.29 -24.03
C SER A 504 -7.38 -13.89 -24.67
N MET A 505 -7.93 -12.77 -24.22
CA MET A 505 -9.19 -12.22 -24.73
C MET A 505 -8.91 -10.81 -25.22
N LEU A 506 -9.29 -10.53 -26.47
CA LEU A 506 -9.16 -9.23 -27.10
C LEU A 506 -10.56 -8.66 -27.35
N LEU A 507 -10.82 -7.46 -26.84
CA LEU A 507 -12.07 -6.75 -26.95
C LEU A 507 -11.85 -5.52 -27.83
N ASP A 508 -12.45 -5.49 -29.02
CA ASP A 508 -12.50 -4.29 -29.84
C ASP A 508 -13.73 -3.47 -29.43
N LEU A 509 -13.52 -2.20 -29.07
CA LEU A 509 -14.49 -1.40 -28.32
C LEU A 509 -15.03 -0.24 -29.15
N ASN A 510 -16.35 -0.11 -29.17
CA ASN A 510 -17.09 1.02 -29.74
C ASN A 510 -18.00 1.61 -28.66
N CYS A 511 -17.46 2.57 -27.91
CA CYS A 511 -18.19 3.26 -26.85
C CYS A 511 -18.94 4.47 -27.45
N PRO A 512 -20.25 4.64 -27.20
CA PRO A 512 -21.00 5.76 -27.74
C PRO A 512 -20.51 7.09 -27.14
N THR A 513 -20.51 8.15 -27.95
CA THR A 513 -20.20 9.50 -27.47
C THR A 513 -21.26 9.98 -26.50
N SER A 514 -20.83 10.33 -25.29
CA SER A 514 -21.65 10.96 -24.24
C SER A 514 -21.07 12.35 -23.93
N PRO A 515 -21.87 13.33 -23.45
CA PRO A 515 -21.33 14.59 -22.91
C PRO A 515 -20.21 14.39 -21.88
N LEU A 516 -20.29 13.29 -21.11
CA LEU A 516 -19.30 12.87 -20.11
C LEU A 516 -17.97 12.39 -20.71
N LEU A 517 -18.00 11.88 -21.94
CA LEU A 517 -16.90 11.16 -22.60
C LEU A 517 -16.45 11.93 -23.84
N SER A 518 -16.00 13.17 -23.62
CA SER A 518 -15.60 14.04 -24.70
C SER A 518 -14.47 13.39 -25.53
N LYS A 519 -14.63 13.42 -26.87
CA LYS A 519 -13.65 12.91 -27.85
C LYS A 519 -13.29 11.42 -27.72
N GLY A 520 -14.06 10.61 -26.98
CA GLY A 520 -13.80 9.17 -26.78
C GLY A 520 -12.60 8.88 -25.87
N LEU A 521 -12.20 9.87 -25.06
CA LEU A 521 -11.29 9.66 -23.92
C LEU A 521 -12.11 9.21 -22.70
N VAL A 522 -11.55 8.28 -21.93
CA VAL A 522 -12.17 7.74 -20.71
C VAL A 522 -11.15 7.72 -19.58
N ASN A 523 -11.59 7.91 -18.34
CA ASN A 523 -10.73 7.72 -17.17
C ASN A 523 -10.87 6.33 -16.57
N ILE A 524 -11.96 5.61 -16.84
CA ILE A 524 -12.18 4.26 -16.33
C ILE A 524 -12.70 3.35 -17.44
N VAL A 525 -12.20 2.12 -17.49
CA VAL A 525 -12.79 1.01 -18.24
C VAL A 525 -12.93 -0.21 -17.34
N LYS A 526 -14.10 -0.87 -17.33
CA LYS A 526 -14.31 -2.14 -16.63
C LYS A 526 -15.02 -3.17 -17.50
N ILE A 527 -14.66 -4.42 -17.28
CA ILE A 527 -15.35 -5.61 -17.74
C ILE A 527 -16.21 -6.08 -16.57
N GLN A 528 -17.52 -6.16 -16.76
CA GLN A 528 -18.48 -6.65 -15.76
C GLN A 528 -19.02 -8.02 -16.20
N PHE A 529 -19.15 -8.96 -15.26
CA PHE A 529 -19.69 -10.29 -15.49
C PHE A 529 -21.22 -10.26 -15.53
N GLU A 530 -21.79 -10.78 -16.62
CA GLU A 530 -23.24 -10.94 -16.83
C GLU A 530 -23.72 -12.36 -16.50
N ALA A 531 -22.77 -13.30 -16.32
CA ALA A 531 -23.04 -14.65 -15.85
C ALA A 531 -22.06 -15.02 -14.72
N ALA A 532 -22.57 -15.73 -13.70
CA ALA A 532 -21.71 -16.32 -12.67
C ALA A 532 -20.76 -17.33 -13.32
N GLN A 533 -19.49 -17.28 -12.91
CA GLN A 533 -18.45 -18.14 -13.45
C GLN A 533 -18.43 -19.49 -12.70
N GLU A 534 -17.75 -20.50 -13.27
CA GLU A 534 -17.58 -21.80 -12.59
C GLU A 534 -16.31 -21.86 -11.72
N LYS A 535 -15.35 -20.96 -11.95
CA LYS A 535 -13.97 -21.04 -11.40
C LYS A 535 -13.45 -19.65 -11.05
N SER A 536 -12.46 -19.58 -10.16
CA SER A 536 -11.70 -18.35 -9.94
C SER A 536 -10.97 -17.91 -11.21
N LEU A 537 -10.93 -16.60 -11.41
CA LEU A 537 -10.32 -15.92 -12.55
C LEU A 537 -8.83 -15.69 -12.28
N ASP A 538 -7.99 -15.90 -13.29
CA ASP A 538 -6.60 -15.41 -13.31
C ASP A 538 -6.53 -14.22 -14.28
N VAL A 539 -5.86 -13.13 -13.87
CA VAL A 539 -5.46 -12.01 -14.75
C VAL A 539 -3.96 -11.83 -14.64
N CYS A 540 -3.24 -11.95 -15.76
CA CYS A 540 -1.77 -11.94 -15.86
C CYS A 540 -1.27 -10.76 -16.71
N GLY A 541 -2.00 -9.64 -16.66
CA GLY A 541 -1.70 -8.44 -17.44
C GLY A 541 -2.84 -7.96 -18.33
N PHE A 542 -2.73 -6.69 -18.71
CA PHE A 542 -3.63 -5.99 -19.63
C PHE A 542 -2.85 -5.37 -20.79
N GLU A 543 -3.50 -5.23 -21.95
CA GLU A 543 -2.99 -4.37 -23.03
C GLU A 543 -4.08 -3.37 -23.42
N VAL A 544 -3.79 -2.07 -23.29
CA VAL A 544 -4.76 -1.00 -23.59
C VAL A 544 -4.03 0.26 -24.04
N ALA A 545 -4.54 0.89 -25.10
CA ALA A 545 -3.98 2.12 -25.67
C ALA A 545 -2.45 2.08 -25.95
N GLY A 546 -1.91 0.89 -26.28
CA GLY A 546 -0.47 0.67 -26.52
C GLY A 546 0.38 0.48 -25.24
N MET A 547 -0.23 0.54 -24.05
CA MET A 547 0.41 0.12 -22.81
C MET A 547 0.27 -1.39 -22.63
N THR A 548 1.39 -2.08 -22.41
CA THR A 548 1.40 -3.42 -21.79
C THR A 548 1.57 -3.20 -20.28
N LEU A 549 0.75 -3.89 -19.49
CA LEU A 549 0.57 -3.71 -18.04
C LEU A 549 0.57 -5.08 -17.37
#